data_AF-A0A7J9N604-F1
#
_entry.id   AF-A0A7J9N604-F1
#
_cell.length_a   1.000
_cell.length_b   1.000
_cell.length_c   1.000
_cell.angle_alpha   90.00
_cell.angle_beta   90.00
_cell.angle_gamma   90.00
#
_symmetry.space_group_name_H-M   'P 1'
#
loop_
_entity.id
_entity.type
_entity.pdbx_description
1 polymer ?
#
loop_
_entity_poly.entity_id
_entity_poly.type
_entity_poly.pdbx_seq_one_letter_code
_entity_poly.pdbx_strand_id
1 'polypeptide(L)'
;MKDQDYEIDDWFEVICNKTANGGEVLFLNINDTNLQILDFDFLKGTIKVNHPITYFNCRKKHHNGMSLNLTGTRFSYSAFDNSFYYSGCDNLVTIFGKETDKLLGGCLQPSCRINNKTSYVGSCLAFFPQGLNSFYINMSNRVDSSDYRKKKSCGFAPLISDDYDLEDSDISSRTHVPTQLHWGTPIYGECYLNDSSDTSCTSD
;
A
#
# COMPACT_ATOMS: atom_id res chain seq x y z
N MET A 1 12.95 20.20 36.75
CA MET A 1 13.51 20.77 35.52
C MET A 1 14.80 20.04 35.19
N LYS A 2 14.69 19.08 34.28
CA LYS A 2 15.78 18.63 33.44
C LYS A 2 15.20 18.71 32.04
N ASP A 3 15.64 19.71 31.28
CA ASP A 3 15.42 19.77 29.84
C ASP A 3 16.12 18.54 29.27
N GLN A 4 15.33 17.54 28.89
CA GLN A 4 15.76 16.57 27.91
C GLN A 4 15.57 17.25 26.57
N ASP A 5 16.69 17.46 25.87
CA ASP A 5 16.70 17.81 24.45
C ASP A 5 15.83 16.79 23.71
N TYR A 6 14.59 17.18 23.43
CA TYR A 6 13.68 16.44 22.57
C TYR A 6 14.25 16.61 21.16
N GLU A 7 14.91 15.58 20.63
CA GLU A 7 15.48 15.62 19.29
C GLU A 7 14.42 16.07 18.28
N ILE A 8 14.74 17.16 17.59
CA ILE A 8 13.95 17.79 16.56
C ILE A 8 13.98 16.88 15.33
N ASP A 9 13.15 15.83 15.28
CA ASP A 9 12.76 15.17 14.02
C ASP A 9 11.45 14.36 14.12
N ASP A 10 10.47 14.93 14.82
CA ASP A 10 9.12 14.38 15.02
C ASP A 10 8.12 14.72 13.90
N TRP A 11 8.59 15.29 12.79
CA TRP A 11 7.76 15.87 11.75
C TRP A 11 7.97 15.17 10.40
N PHE A 12 6.98 15.30 9.51
CA PHE A 12 7.09 14.87 8.11
C PHE A 12 6.76 16.05 7.20
N GLU A 13 7.32 16.04 6.00
CA GLU A 13 7.13 17.12 5.04
C GLU A 13 5.96 16.83 4.09
N VAL A 14 5.05 17.80 3.98
CA VAL A 14 4.02 17.83 2.95
C VAL A 14 4.31 18.98 1.98
N ILE A 15 4.46 18.64 0.71
CA ILE A 15 4.77 19.58 -0.36
C ILE A 15 3.46 19.94 -1.08
N CYS A 16 3.14 21.23 -1.12
CA CYS A 16 1.95 21.76 -1.80
C CYS A 16 2.34 22.36 -3.16
N ASN A 17 1.94 21.71 -4.26
CA ASN A 17 2.20 22.21 -5.61
C ASN A 17 0.94 22.81 -6.23
N LYS A 18 1.06 24.02 -6.79
CA LYS A 18 0.00 24.63 -7.59
C LYS A 18 0.00 24.09 -9.02
N THR A 19 -1.15 23.62 -9.46
CA THR A 19 -1.39 23.19 -10.83
C THR A 19 -1.62 24.39 -11.75
N ALA A 20 -1.42 24.20 -13.06
CA ALA A 20 -1.64 25.23 -14.07
C ALA A 20 -3.07 25.80 -14.07
N ASN A 21 -4.04 25.04 -13.55
CA ASN A 21 -5.45 25.43 -13.46
C ASN A 21 -5.80 26.10 -12.11
N GLY A 22 -4.81 26.35 -11.24
CA GLY A 22 -5.01 26.99 -9.94
C GLY A 22 -5.42 26.06 -8.79
N GLY A 23 -5.58 24.75 -9.04
CA GLY A 23 -5.78 23.76 -7.97
C GLY A 23 -4.48 23.42 -7.26
N GLU A 24 -4.56 22.95 -6.02
CA GLU A 24 -3.41 22.54 -5.21
C GLU A 24 -3.36 21.01 -5.10
N VAL A 25 -2.17 20.44 -5.29
CA VAL A 25 -1.92 19.00 -5.12
C VAL A 25 -0.91 18.81 -4.01
N LEU A 26 -1.26 17.98 -3.05
CA LEU A 26 -0.48 17.65 -1.87
C LEU A 26 0.38 16.42 -2.14
N PHE A 27 1.65 16.49 -1.79
CA PHE A 27 2.59 15.37 -1.89
C PHE A 27 3.24 15.10 -0.53
N LEU A 28 3.27 13.83 -0.15
CA LEU A 28 4.07 13.33 0.95
C LEU A 28 5.44 12.91 0.41
N ASN A 29 6.52 13.50 0.93
CA ASN A 29 7.87 13.07 0.58
C ASN A 29 8.30 11.93 1.52
N ILE A 30 8.57 10.75 0.94
CA ILE A 30 9.15 9.61 1.65
C ILE A 30 10.35 9.12 0.86
N ASN A 31 11.54 9.18 1.45
CA ASN A 31 12.78 8.67 0.86
C ASN A 31 12.96 9.14 -0.61
N ASP A 32 12.93 10.46 -0.82
CA ASP A 32 13.04 11.13 -2.12
C ASP A 32 11.93 10.78 -3.14
N THR A 33 10.86 10.13 -2.69
CA THR A 33 9.69 9.81 -3.50
C THR A 33 8.51 10.68 -3.09
N ASN A 34 8.00 11.48 -4.04
CA ASN A 34 6.80 12.28 -3.83
C ASN A 34 5.55 11.44 -4.11
N LEU A 35 4.84 11.04 -3.07
CA LEU A 35 3.55 10.37 -3.16
C LEU A 35 2.43 11.39 -3.08
N GLN A 36 1.55 11.42 -4.07
CA GLN A 36 0.36 12.29 -3.99
C GLN A 36 -0.53 11.83 -2.83
N ILE A 37 -0.91 12.76 -1.96
CA ILE A 37 -1.90 12.54 -0.90
C ILE A 37 -3.28 12.64 -1.55
N LEU A 38 -4.07 11.59 -1.37
CA LEU A 38 -5.44 11.47 -1.89
C LEU A 38 -6.47 11.80 -0.82
N ASP A 39 -6.20 11.42 0.44
CA ASP A 39 -7.09 11.62 1.58
C ASP A 39 -6.32 11.41 2.90
N PHE A 40 -6.90 11.82 4.03
CA PHE A 40 -6.36 11.54 5.37
C PHE A 40 -7.48 11.41 6.41
N ASP A 41 -7.25 10.62 7.44
CA ASP A 41 -8.15 10.48 8.59
C ASP A 41 -7.34 10.70 9.88
N PHE A 42 -7.59 11.84 10.53
CA PHE A 42 -6.93 12.20 11.80
C PHE A 42 -7.34 11.29 12.96
N LEU A 43 -8.58 10.78 12.96
CA LEU A 43 -9.09 9.92 14.04
C LEU A 43 -8.47 8.53 13.97
N LYS A 44 -8.27 8.02 12.76
CA LYS A 44 -7.59 6.74 12.52
C LYS A 44 -6.08 6.86 12.44
N GLY A 45 -5.53 8.06 12.34
CA GLY A 45 -4.11 8.26 12.10
C GLY A 45 -3.66 7.65 10.77
N THR A 46 -4.48 7.74 9.72
CA THR A 46 -4.18 7.20 8.38
C THR A 46 -4.06 8.30 7.32
N ILE A 47 -3.25 8.02 6.31
CA ILE A 47 -3.12 8.83 5.11
C ILE A 47 -3.24 7.92 3.88
N LYS A 48 -4.06 8.32 2.93
CA LYS A 48 -4.24 7.63 1.67
C LYS A 48 -3.35 8.26 0.62
N VAL A 49 -2.47 7.47 0.02
CA VAL A 49 -1.47 7.92 -0.94
C VAL A 49 -1.66 7.23 -2.29
N ASN A 50 -1.23 7.89 -3.37
CA ASN A 50 -1.19 7.32 -4.70
C ASN A 50 0.07 6.46 -4.88
N HIS A 51 0.00 5.20 -4.45
CA HIS A 51 1.14 4.27 -4.36
C HIS A 51 1.43 3.58 -5.71
N PRO A 52 2.70 3.42 -6.11
CA PRO A 52 3.06 2.80 -7.39
C PRO A 52 2.76 1.30 -7.44
N ILE A 53 2.18 0.84 -8.56
CA ILE A 53 1.92 -0.58 -8.81
C ILE A 53 3.21 -1.32 -9.15
N THR A 54 3.41 -2.49 -8.55
CA THR A 54 4.49 -3.41 -8.93
C THR A 54 4.05 -4.30 -10.10
N TYR A 55 4.82 -4.26 -11.19
CA TYR A 55 4.59 -5.03 -12.41
C TYR A 55 5.56 -6.20 -12.55
N PHE A 56 5.05 -7.32 -13.08
CA PHE A 56 5.78 -8.57 -13.30
C PHE A 56 5.69 -8.99 -14.77
N ASN A 57 6.83 -9.40 -15.35
CA ASN A 57 6.90 -9.92 -16.72
C ASN A 57 6.42 -8.94 -17.81
N CYS A 58 6.53 -7.63 -17.58
CA CYS A 58 6.11 -6.58 -18.52
C CYS A 58 7.33 -6.00 -19.26
N ARG A 59 7.25 -5.87 -20.59
CA ARG A 59 8.38 -5.48 -21.47
C ARG A 59 9.05 -4.13 -21.19
N LYS A 60 8.44 -3.26 -20.38
CA LYS A 60 8.88 -1.86 -20.19
C LYS A 60 8.90 -1.41 -18.72
N LYS A 61 8.56 -2.27 -17.76
CA LYS A 61 8.50 -1.92 -16.34
C LYS A 61 9.00 -3.12 -15.54
N HIS A 62 10.25 -3.02 -15.09
CA HIS A 62 10.86 -4.00 -14.21
C HIS A 62 10.98 -3.37 -12.83
N HIS A 63 10.00 -3.62 -11.97
CA HIS A 63 10.13 -3.36 -10.54
C HIS A 63 10.36 -4.70 -9.84
N ASN A 64 11.33 -4.75 -8.92
CA ASN A 64 11.82 -5.98 -8.30
C ASN A 64 10.87 -6.58 -7.25
N GLY A 65 9.55 -6.37 -7.38
CA GLY A 65 8.59 -6.82 -6.38
C GLY A 65 8.58 -5.98 -5.10
N MET A 66 9.51 -5.04 -4.94
CA MET A 66 9.75 -4.31 -3.70
C MET A 66 8.74 -3.18 -3.50
N SER A 67 8.19 -3.08 -2.30
CA SER A 67 7.38 -1.94 -1.88
C SER A 67 8.22 -0.67 -1.72
N LEU A 68 7.56 0.47 -1.52
CA LEU A 68 8.23 1.64 -0.98
C LEU A 68 8.78 1.27 0.41
N ASN A 69 10.02 1.69 0.68
CA ASN A 69 10.63 1.45 1.97
C ASN A 69 10.21 2.58 2.92
N LEU A 70 9.44 2.26 3.95
CA LEU A 70 9.02 3.20 4.99
C LEU A 70 9.88 3.09 6.26
N THR A 71 10.89 2.21 6.28
CA THR A 71 11.77 2.02 7.43
C THR A 71 12.48 3.33 7.78
N GLY A 72 12.43 3.70 9.07
CA GLY A 72 12.98 4.96 9.57
C GLY A 72 12.06 6.17 9.38
N THR A 73 10.91 6.00 8.72
CA THR A 73 9.87 7.04 8.62
C THR A 73 8.81 6.87 9.70
N ARG A 74 7.92 7.86 9.85
CA ARG A 74 6.74 7.76 10.73
C ARG A 74 5.60 6.91 10.16
N PHE A 75 5.74 6.46 8.92
CA PHE A 75 4.70 5.76 8.21
C PHE A 75 4.93 4.26 8.25
N SER A 76 3.83 3.50 8.38
CA SER A 76 3.79 2.06 8.12
C SER A 76 2.60 1.77 7.22
N TYR A 77 2.58 0.61 6.55
CA TYR A 77 1.39 0.19 5.80
C TYR A 77 0.24 -0.11 6.78
N SER A 78 -0.96 0.42 6.53
CA SER A 78 -2.12 0.09 7.38
C SER A 78 -2.38 -1.41 7.32
N ALA A 79 -2.49 -2.02 8.51
CA ALA A 79 -2.73 -3.44 8.67
C ALA A 79 -4.17 -3.86 8.39
N PHE A 80 -5.10 -2.90 8.36
CA PHE A 80 -6.55 -3.17 8.34
C PHE A 80 -7.29 -2.49 7.20
N ASP A 81 -6.66 -1.51 6.53
CA ASP A 81 -7.32 -0.72 5.49
C ASP A 81 -6.75 -0.98 4.10
N ASN A 82 -6.03 -2.11 3.90
CA ASN A 82 -5.46 -2.48 2.62
C ASN A 82 -5.60 -3.98 2.31
N SER A 83 -5.77 -4.29 1.04
CA SER A 83 -5.78 -5.63 0.48
C SER A 83 -4.78 -5.79 -0.67
N PHE A 84 -4.11 -6.94 -0.73
CA PHE A 84 -3.29 -7.28 -1.89
C PHE A 84 -4.17 -7.79 -3.03
N TYR A 85 -3.97 -7.20 -4.20
CA TYR A 85 -4.58 -7.67 -5.43
C TYR A 85 -3.53 -8.24 -6.37
N TYR A 86 -3.98 -9.01 -7.35
CA TYR A 86 -3.17 -9.48 -8.44
C TYR A 86 -3.89 -9.26 -9.77
N SER A 87 -3.10 -9.18 -10.83
CA SER A 87 -3.55 -9.53 -12.16
C SER A 87 -2.57 -10.46 -12.84
N GLY A 88 -3.12 -11.43 -13.58
CA GLY A 88 -2.36 -12.42 -14.30
C GLY A 88 -3.07 -13.76 -14.33
N CYS A 89 -2.34 -14.78 -14.77
CA CYS A 89 -2.79 -16.16 -14.83
C CYS A 89 -1.63 -17.11 -14.57
N ASP A 90 -1.95 -18.28 -14.03
CA ASP A 90 -1.02 -19.41 -13.89
C ASP A 90 0.26 -19.08 -13.06
N ASN A 91 0.22 -18.02 -12.24
CA ASN A 91 1.31 -17.69 -11.31
C ASN A 91 0.92 -17.98 -9.87
N LEU A 92 1.93 -18.35 -9.07
CA LEU A 92 1.89 -18.28 -7.62
C LEU A 92 2.41 -16.90 -7.20
N VAL A 93 1.55 -16.13 -6.55
CA VAL A 93 1.89 -14.83 -5.95
C VAL A 93 2.15 -15.06 -4.47
N THR A 94 3.28 -14.56 -3.98
CA THR A 94 3.68 -14.65 -2.57
C THR A 94 4.15 -13.28 -2.09
N ILE A 95 3.81 -12.94 -0.85
CA ILE A 95 4.09 -11.65 -0.24
C ILE A 95 4.87 -11.90 1.04
N PHE A 96 6.00 -11.21 1.20
CA PHE A 96 6.88 -11.35 2.36
C PHE A 96 7.16 -9.99 2.98
N GLY A 97 7.23 -9.93 4.31
CA GLY A 97 7.69 -8.75 5.03
C GLY A 97 9.20 -8.62 4.85
N LYS A 98 9.68 -7.48 4.36
CA LYS A 98 11.06 -7.37 3.89
C LYS A 98 12.09 -7.47 5.03
N GLU A 99 11.78 -6.88 6.19
CA GLU A 99 12.67 -6.91 7.36
C GLU A 99 12.69 -8.27 8.05
N THR A 100 11.55 -8.96 8.09
CA THR A 100 11.40 -10.21 8.84
C THR A 100 11.58 -11.46 8.00
N ASP A 101 11.56 -11.32 6.67
CA ASP A 101 11.50 -12.41 5.69
C ASP A 101 10.33 -13.40 5.95
N LYS A 102 9.32 -12.95 6.69
CA LYS A 102 8.14 -13.77 7.02
C LYS A 102 7.12 -13.70 5.89
N LEU A 103 6.57 -14.85 5.53
CA LEU A 103 5.44 -14.95 4.62
C LEU A 103 4.23 -14.25 5.23
N LEU A 104 3.78 -13.18 4.59
CA LEU A 104 2.57 -12.45 4.95
C LEU A 104 1.34 -13.11 4.32
N GLY A 105 1.50 -13.65 3.11
CA GLY A 105 0.41 -14.29 2.40
C GLY A 105 0.72 -14.60 0.95
N GLY A 106 -0.32 -14.92 0.20
CA GLY A 106 -0.20 -15.25 -1.21
C GLY A 106 -1.48 -15.81 -1.79
N CYS A 107 -1.44 -16.05 -3.10
CA CYS A 107 -2.55 -16.67 -3.81
C CYS A 107 -2.08 -17.36 -5.08
N LEU A 108 -2.89 -18.34 -5.52
CA LEU A 108 -2.70 -19.01 -6.79
C LEU A 108 -3.62 -18.36 -7.83
N GLN A 109 -3.04 -17.82 -8.90
CA GLN A 109 -3.82 -17.25 -9.98
C GLN A 109 -4.51 -18.37 -10.78
N PRO A 110 -5.77 -18.18 -11.20
CA PRO A 110 -6.48 -19.14 -12.03
C PRO A 110 -5.83 -19.28 -13.41
N SER A 111 -6.20 -20.35 -14.12
CA SER A 111 -5.70 -20.55 -15.48
C SER A 111 -6.45 -19.72 -16.49
N CYS A 112 -5.70 -18.98 -17.32
CA CYS A 112 -6.24 -18.29 -18.48
C CYS A 112 -6.79 -19.25 -19.56
N ARG A 113 -6.44 -20.54 -19.50
CA ARG A 113 -6.85 -21.54 -20.51
C ARG A 113 -8.35 -21.83 -20.47
N ILE A 114 -8.96 -21.81 -19.28
CA ILE A 114 -10.31 -22.33 -19.05
C ILE A 114 -11.38 -21.42 -19.70
N ASN A 115 -11.09 -20.14 -19.92
CA ASN A 115 -12.06 -19.18 -20.48
C ASN A 115 -11.48 -18.27 -21.59
N ASN A 116 -10.30 -18.59 -22.13
CA ASN A 116 -9.58 -17.77 -23.10
C ASN A 116 -9.45 -16.28 -22.70
N LYS A 117 -9.42 -16.01 -21.39
CA LYS A 117 -9.18 -14.67 -20.84
C LYS A 117 -7.70 -14.32 -20.99
N THR A 118 -7.40 -13.03 -21.10
CA THR A 118 -6.02 -12.51 -21.16
C THR A 118 -5.37 -12.44 -19.78
N SER A 119 -6.16 -12.16 -18.75
CA SER A 119 -5.77 -12.17 -17.34
C SER A 119 -7.02 -12.30 -16.46
N TYR A 120 -6.82 -12.64 -15.19
CA TYR A 120 -7.80 -12.44 -14.13
C TYR A 120 -7.33 -11.35 -13.19
N VAL A 121 -8.26 -10.70 -12.51
CA VAL A 121 -8.00 -9.84 -11.36
C VAL A 121 -8.65 -10.49 -10.15
N GLY A 122 -8.00 -10.39 -9.01
CA GLY A 122 -8.53 -10.91 -7.74
C GLY A 122 -7.65 -10.49 -6.58
N SER A 123 -8.09 -10.80 -5.37
CA SER A 123 -7.33 -10.55 -4.15
C SER A 123 -6.51 -11.78 -3.72
N CYS A 124 -5.39 -11.53 -3.05
CA CYS A 124 -4.66 -12.54 -2.30
C CYS A 124 -5.05 -12.48 -0.83
N LEU A 125 -5.05 -13.65 -0.16
CA LEU A 125 -5.12 -13.71 1.29
C LEU A 125 -3.75 -13.34 1.88
N ALA A 126 -3.69 -12.32 2.73
CA ALA A 126 -2.48 -11.92 3.42
C ALA A 126 -2.77 -11.32 4.80
N PHE A 127 -1.83 -11.50 5.72
CA PHE A 127 -1.82 -10.91 7.05
C PHE A 127 -0.79 -9.79 7.12
N PHE A 128 -1.21 -8.62 7.60
CA PHE A 128 -0.37 -7.45 7.74
C PHE A 128 -0.01 -7.26 9.21
N PRO A 129 1.25 -7.47 9.62
CA PRO A 129 1.65 -7.13 10.97
C PRO A 129 1.56 -5.61 11.15
N GLN A 130 1.13 -5.18 12.35
CA GLN A 130 1.26 -3.77 12.73
C GLN A 130 2.73 -3.33 12.63
N GLY A 131 2.96 -2.13 12.10
CA GLY A 131 4.31 -1.61 11.87
C GLY A 131 5.02 -2.21 10.65
N LEU A 132 4.30 -2.81 9.69
CA LEU A 132 4.90 -3.25 8.44
C LEU A 132 5.41 -2.04 7.64
N ASN A 133 6.73 -1.87 7.57
CA ASN A 133 7.35 -0.73 6.90
C ASN A 133 7.78 -1.03 5.46
N SER A 134 7.99 -2.29 5.13
CA SER A 134 8.33 -2.72 3.77
C SER A 134 8.02 -4.19 3.53
N PHE A 135 7.68 -4.51 2.28
CA PHE A 135 7.39 -5.86 1.83
C PHE A 135 7.95 -6.08 0.42
N TYR A 136 8.04 -7.34 0.02
CA TYR A 136 8.29 -7.67 -1.38
C TYR A 136 7.34 -8.77 -1.84
N ILE A 137 6.99 -8.69 -3.12
CA ILE A 137 6.09 -9.62 -3.78
C ILE A 137 6.88 -10.42 -4.80
N ASN A 138 6.69 -11.74 -4.80
CA ASN A 138 7.23 -12.62 -5.80
C ASN A 138 6.09 -13.27 -6.59
N MET A 139 6.17 -13.18 -7.92
CA MET A 139 5.26 -13.81 -8.86
C MET A 139 6.02 -14.86 -9.67
N SER A 140 5.86 -16.12 -9.27
CA SER A 140 6.53 -17.26 -9.90
C SER A 140 5.54 -18.00 -10.78
N ASN A 141 5.98 -18.42 -11.98
CA ASN A 141 5.13 -19.27 -12.82
C ASN A 141 5.04 -20.64 -12.14
N ARG A 142 3.84 -21.18 -11.96
CA ARG A 142 3.66 -22.59 -11.68
C ARG A 142 3.03 -23.25 -12.89
N VAL A 143 3.39 -24.51 -13.10
CA VAL A 143 2.97 -25.39 -14.19
C VAL A 143 3.87 -25.31 -15.42
N ASP A 144 4.37 -26.48 -15.82
CA ASP A 144 5.02 -26.82 -17.08
C ASP A 144 4.16 -26.36 -18.27
N SER A 145 4.18 -25.06 -18.58
CA SER A 145 3.61 -24.55 -19.81
C SER A 145 4.58 -24.86 -20.92
N SER A 146 4.58 -26.12 -21.37
CA SER A 146 5.20 -26.58 -22.61
C SER A 146 4.78 -25.75 -23.84
N ASP A 147 3.70 -24.96 -23.71
CA ASP A 147 3.35 -23.89 -24.64
C ASP A 147 4.10 -22.58 -24.32
N TYR A 148 5.34 -22.51 -24.80
CA TYR A 148 6.17 -21.31 -24.86
C TYR A 148 5.60 -20.20 -25.77
N ARG A 149 4.38 -20.38 -26.33
CA ARG A 149 3.81 -19.57 -27.42
C ARG A 149 2.66 -18.65 -27.05
N LYS A 150 2.06 -18.74 -25.85
CA LYS A 150 1.11 -17.71 -25.40
C LYS A 150 1.89 -16.57 -24.74
N LYS A 151 1.77 -15.37 -25.32
CA LYS A 151 2.33 -14.12 -24.76
C LYS A 151 1.94 -14.05 -23.28
N LYS A 152 2.91 -14.18 -22.37
CA LYS A 152 2.69 -13.91 -20.94
C LYS A 152 2.02 -12.55 -20.83
N SER A 153 0.81 -12.51 -20.26
CA SER A 153 0.16 -11.25 -19.95
C SER A 153 0.99 -10.53 -18.89
N CYS A 154 1.05 -9.20 -19.01
CA CYS A 154 1.71 -8.36 -18.03
C CYS A 154 0.99 -8.57 -16.69
N GLY A 155 1.69 -9.13 -15.71
CA GLY A 155 1.16 -9.31 -14.37
C GLY A 155 1.42 -8.09 -13.51
N PHE A 156 0.60 -7.88 -12.50
CA PHE A 156 0.85 -6.85 -11.48
C PHE A 156 0.28 -7.31 -10.14
N ALA A 157 0.84 -6.79 -9.05
CA ALA A 157 0.37 -7.08 -7.70
C ALA A 157 0.39 -5.81 -6.83
N PRO A 158 -0.68 -5.01 -6.85
CA PRO A 158 -0.79 -3.80 -6.05
C PRO A 158 -1.29 -4.09 -4.62
N LEU A 159 -0.98 -3.18 -3.71
CA LEU A 159 -1.62 -3.05 -2.40
C LEU A 159 -2.66 -1.94 -2.50
N ILE A 160 -3.94 -2.23 -2.29
CA ILE A 160 -5.03 -1.29 -2.56
C ILE A 160 -5.83 -1.04 -1.29
N SER A 161 -6.22 0.21 -1.07
CA SER A 161 -7.13 0.62 0.00
C SER A 161 -8.46 -0.14 -0.09
N ASP A 162 -8.96 -0.67 1.02
CA ASP A 162 -10.19 -1.49 1.03
C ASP A 162 -11.46 -0.70 0.69
N ASP A 163 -11.45 0.61 0.91
CA ASP A 163 -12.55 1.51 0.54
C ASP A 163 -12.54 1.94 -0.93
N TYR A 164 -11.58 1.45 -1.71
CA TYR A 164 -11.45 1.78 -3.11
C TYR A 164 -12.24 0.81 -3.99
N ASP A 165 -13.22 1.33 -4.70
CA ASP A 165 -14.02 0.52 -5.64
C ASP A 165 -13.18 0.16 -6.86
N LEU A 166 -12.99 -1.13 -7.07
CA LEU A 166 -12.12 -1.68 -8.12
C LEU A 166 -12.94 -2.33 -9.21
N GLU A 167 -13.00 -1.67 -10.37
CA GLU A 167 -13.40 -2.34 -11.60
C GLU A 167 -12.21 -3.09 -12.21
N ASP A 168 -12.40 -4.38 -12.53
CA ASP A 168 -11.39 -5.29 -13.10
C ASP A 168 -10.61 -4.70 -14.29
N SER A 169 -11.27 -3.91 -15.15
CA SER A 169 -10.64 -3.29 -16.33
C SER A 169 -9.71 -2.13 -15.98
N ASP A 170 -9.94 -1.45 -14.86
CA ASP A 170 -9.32 -0.17 -14.54
C ASP A 170 -7.87 -0.35 -14.07
N ILE A 171 -7.61 -1.38 -13.23
CA ILE A 171 -6.27 -1.64 -12.66
C ILE A 171 -5.22 -1.91 -13.75
N SER A 172 -5.61 -2.57 -14.84
CA SER A 172 -4.68 -2.94 -15.93
C SER A 172 -4.07 -1.74 -16.66
N SER A 173 -4.75 -0.60 -16.63
CA SER A 173 -4.33 0.63 -17.31
C SER A 173 -3.58 1.59 -16.38
N ARG A 174 -3.73 1.41 -15.06
CA ARG A 174 -3.21 2.31 -14.04
C ARG A 174 -1.76 2.02 -13.72
N THR A 175 -1.07 3.05 -13.24
CA THR A 175 0.33 3.00 -12.78
C THR A 175 0.46 3.13 -11.28
N HIS A 176 -0.56 3.69 -10.63
CA HIS A 176 -0.64 3.91 -9.20
C HIS A 176 -2.05 3.56 -8.72
N VAL A 177 -2.16 3.22 -7.44
CA VAL A 177 -3.40 2.87 -6.76
C VAL A 177 -3.46 3.57 -5.40
N PRO A 178 -4.66 3.83 -4.87
CA PRO A 178 -4.78 4.31 -3.50
C PRO A 178 -4.32 3.23 -2.52
N THR A 179 -3.47 3.60 -1.57
CA THR A 179 -3.00 2.73 -0.47
C THR A 179 -3.03 3.55 0.82
N GLN A 180 -3.43 2.94 1.93
CA GLN A 180 -3.44 3.60 3.23
C GLN A 180 -2.16 3.31 4.01
N LEU A 181 -1.51 4.38 4.47
CA LEU A 181 -0.41 4.34 5.42
C LEU A 181 -0.93 4.80 6.79
N HIS A 182 -0.38 4.24 7.84
CA HIS A 182 -0.60 4.67 9.21
C HIS A 182 0.55 5.57 9.64
N TRP A 183 0.25 6.72 10.24
CA TRP A 183 1.25 7.72 10.64
C TRP A 183 1.22 8.07 12.13
N GLY A 184 0.17 7.65 12.83
CA GLY A 184 0.07 7.80 14.27
C GLY A 184 -0.85 6.72 14.82
N THR A 185 -0.49 6.16 15.96
CA THR A 185 -1.35 5.23 16.68
C THR A 185 -2.46 6.02 17.37
N PRO A 186 -3.74 5.78 17.07
CA PRO A 186 -4.83 6.42 17.78
C PRO A 186 -4.71 6.06 19.25
N ILE A 187 -4.60 7.07 20.10
CA ILE A 187 -4.71 6.90 21.54
C ILE A 187 -6.20 6.89 21.84
N TYR A 188 -6.72 5.70 22.15
CA TYR A 188 -8.10 5.57 22.61
C TYR A 188 -8.16 5.95 24.08
N GLY A 189 -9.25 6.63 24.43
CA GLY A 189 -9.38 7.27 25.72
C GLY A 189 -10.80 7.73 25.98
N GLU A 190 -11.23 7.69 27.23
CA GLU A 190 -12.48 8.31 27.63
C GLU A 190 -12.26 9.80 27.91
N CYS A 191 -13.03 10.65 27.22
CA CYS A 191 -13.09 12.06 27.51
C CYS A 191 -14.34 12.36 28.34
N TYR A 192 -14.14 12.90 29.54
CA TYR A 192 -15.21 13.33 30.43
C TYR A 192 -15.48 14.82 30.17
N LEU A 193 -16.63 15.10 29.54
CA LEU A 193 -17.10 16.46 29.28
C LEU A 193 -17.86 16.97 30.51
N ASN A 194 -17.30 17.97 31.21
CA ASN A 194 -18.00 18.71 32.26
C ASN A 194 -18.48 20.05 31.70
N ASP A 195 -19.77 20.35 31.85
CA ASP A 195 -20.45 21.55 31.30
C ASP A 195 -19.91 22.91 31.81
N SER A 196 -18.86 22.95 32.63
CA SER A 196 -18.38 24.20 33.23
C SER A 196 -16.87 24.33 33.51
N SER A 197 -16.03 23.33 33.25
CA SER A 197 -14.56 23.51 33.22
C SER A 197 -13.83 22.24 32.77
N ASP A 198 -12.84 22.46 31.90
CA ASP A 198 -11.79 21.57 31.42
C ASP A 198 -12.19 20.12 31.11
N THR A 199 -12.36 19.85 29.80
CA THR A 199 -12.42 18.50 29.26
C THR A 199 -11.18 17.73 29.68
N SER A 200 -11.36 16.66 30.45
CA SER A 200 -10.28 15.73 30.81
C SER A 200 -10.40 14.47 29.97
N CYS A 201 -9.34 14.12 29.25
CA CYS A 201 -9.25 12.88 28.50
C CYS A 201 -8.23 11.97 29.18
N THR A 202 -8.63 10.72 29.39
CA THR A 202 -7.73 9.64 29.80
C THR A 202 -7.14 8.98 28.56
N SER A 203 -5.93 8.44 28.64
CA SER A 203 -5.35 7.56 27.63
C SER A 203 -5.18 6.18 28.28
N ASP A 204 -5.72 5.13 27.66
CA ASP A 204 -5.48 3.75 28.11
C ASP A 204 -4.05 3.27 27.82
#